data_AF-X1MCT1-F1
#
_entry.id   AF-X1MCT1-F1
#
_cell.length_a   1.000
_cell.length_b   1.000
_cell.length_c   1.000
_cell.angle_alpha   90.00
_cell.angle_beta   90.00
_cell.angle_gamma   90.00
#
_symmetry.space_group_name_H-M   'P 1'
#
loop_
_entity.id
_entity.type
_entity.pdbx_description
1 polymer ?
#
loop_
_entity_poly.entity_id
_entity_poly.type
_entity_poly.pdbx_seq_one_letter_code
_entity_poly.pdbx_strand_id
1 'polypeptide(L)'
;EATGEKRALSLYLSEYTTAFIGTHTHVQTADERIINSKTAYISDVGMVGSMDSVIGVKKEEIIKHLLLSLPQKFKVAKENILANCVIVDFDEKTGRAHSIIRYNF
;
A
#
# COMPACT_ATOMS: atom_id res chain seq x y z
N GLU A 1 -4.76 8.07 -3.82
CA GLU A 1 -3.69 8.49 -4.75
C GLU A 1 -2.72 9.48 -4.10
N ALA A 2 -3.19 10.64 -3.64
CA ALA A 2 -2.32 11.64 -3.02
C ALA A 2 -1.79 11.21 -1.64
N THR A 3 -0.47 11.24 -1.46
CA THR A 3 0.18 10.98 -0.16
C THR A 3 -0.19 12.03 0.89
N GLY A 4 -0.37 13.29 0.47
CA GLY A 4 -0.82 14.38 1.34
C GLY A 4 -2.18 14.12 1.98
N GLU A 5 -3.15 13.63 1.21
CA GLU A 5 -4.49 13.28 1.72
C GLU A 5 -4.43 12.12 2.71
N LYS A 6 -3.71 11.03 2.35
CA LYS A 6 -3.52 9.89 3.25
C LYS A 6 -2.86 10.32 4.56
N ARG A 7 -1.88 11.22 4.48
CA ARG A 7 -1.17 11.72 5.66
C ARG A 7 -2.06 12.61 6.53
N ALA A 8 -2.76 13.58 5.94
CA ALA A 8 -3.67 14.47 6.67
C ALA A 8 -4.78 13.67 7.37
N LEU A 9 -5.38 12.70 6.67
CA LEU A 9 -6.41 11.85 7.23
C LEU A 9 -5.89 10.96 8.36
N SER A 10 -4.69 10.39 8.22
CA SER A 10 -4.09 9.56 9.27
C SER A 10 -3.85 10.35 10.56
N LEU A 11 -3.39 11.60 10.47
CA LEU A 11 -3.17 12.45 11.63
C LEU A 11 -4.49 12.81 12.30
N TYR A 12 -5.51 13.15 11.52
CA TYR A 12 -6.86 13.45 12.02
C TYR A 12 -7.51 12.26 12.73
N LEU A 13 -7.35 11.05 12.18
CA LEU A 13 -7.98 9.83 12.71
C LEU A 13 -7.15 9.12 13.79
N SER A 14 -5.89 9.52 14.01
CA SER A 14 -4.95 8.79 14.87
C SER A 14 -5.37 8.66 16.34
N GLU A 15 -6.28 9.51 16.80
CA GLU A 15 -6.87 9.42 18.15
C GLU A 15 -8.03 8.42 18.23
N TYR A 16 -8.54 7.94 17.10
CA TYR A 16 -9.77 7.13 17.02
C TYR A 16 -9.54 5.73 16.45
N THR A 17 -8.40 5.46 15.84
CA THR A 17 -8.11 4.18 15.19
C THR A 17 -6.96 3.43 15.86
N THR A 18 -6.90 2.13 15.60
CA THR A 18 -5.73 1.29 15.93
C THR A 18 -4.70 1.31 14.80
N ALA A 19 -5.19 1.35 13.56
CA ALA A 19 -4.35 1.38 12.38
C ALA A 19 -4.99 2.22 11.26
N PHE A 20 -4.15 2.88 10.48
CA PHE A 20 -4.48 3.52 9.22
C PHE A 20 -3.52 2.99 8.15
N ILE A 21 -4.03 2.09 7.30
CA ILE A 21 -3.25 1.42 6.27
C ILE A 21 -3.73 1.90 4.91
N GLY A 22 -2.92 2.71 4.23
CA GLY A 22 -3.27 3.17 2.89
C GLY A 22 -3.12 2.07 1.84
N THR A 23 -3.88 2.19 0.74
CA THR A 23 -3.83 1.34 -0.46
C THR A 23 -3.97 2.21 -1.72
N HIS A 24 -4.11 1.58 -2.90
CA HIS A 24 -4.34 2.15 -4.25
C HIS A 24 -3.09 2.31 -5.12
N THR A 25 -1.94 2.74 -4.59
CA THR A 25 -0.80 3.05 -5.47
C THR A 25 -0.05 1.82 -5.96
N HIS A 26 -0.33 0.64 -5.39
CA HIS A 26 0.29 -0.65 -5.69
C HIS A 26 1.80 -0.71 -5.39
N VAL A 27 2.38 0.34 -4.80
CA VAL A 27 3.80 0.43 -4.42
C VAL A 27 3.87 0.59 -2.91
N GLN A 28 4.45 -0.39 -2.21
CA GLN A 28 4.58 -0.34 -0.76
C GLN A 28 5.53 0.80 -0.36
N THR A 29 5.10 1.65 0.56
CA THR A 29 5.94 2.73 1.11
C THR A 29 6.78 2.22 2.29
N ALA A 30 7.87 2.91 2.63
CA ALA A 30 8.73 2.59 3.77
C ALA A 30 8.60 3.61 4.91
N ASP A 31 7.38 4.14 5.10
CA ASP A 31 7.04 5.17 6.08
C ASP A 31 6.23 4.65 7.27
N GLU A 32 6.28 3.33 7.50
CA GLU A 32 5.57 2.66 8.58
C GLU A 32 6.01 3.18 9.95
N ARG A 33 5.05 3.52 10.81
CA ARG A 33 5.32 4.04 12.16
C ARG A 33 4.08 4.02 13.05
N ILE A 34 4.28 4.25 14.33
CA ILE A 34 3.20 4.54 15.28
C ILE A 34 3.00 6.06 15.39
N ILE A 35 1.77 6.53 15.22
CA ILE A 35 1.34 7.93 15.42
C ILE A 35 0.72 8.07 16.81
N ASN A 36 1.10 9.12 17.54
CA ASN A 36 0.59 9.47 18.87
C ASN A 36 0.59 8.30 19.88
N SER A 37 1.58 7.41 19.77
CA SER A 37 1.70 6.18 20.59
C SER A 37 0.44 5.30 20.59
N LYS A 38 -0.36 5.35 19.52
CA LYS A 38 -1.65 4.66 19.42
C LYS A 38 -1.92 4.04 18.06
N THR A 39 -1.70 4.75 16.96
CA THR A 39 -2.15 4.31 15.63
C THR A 39 -0.98 3.83 14.78
N ALA A 40 -1.03 2.58 14.33
CA ALA A 40 -0.13 2.08 13.29
C ALA A 40 -0.45 2.75 11.95
N TYR A 41 0.56 3.19 11.21
CA TYR A 41 0.38 3.93 9.98
C TYR A 41 1.36 3.47 8.90
N ILE A 42 0.89 3.42 7.65
CA ILE A 42 1.70 3.34 6.43
C ILE A 42 0.94 4.04 5.29
N SER A 43 1.65 4.78 4.43
CA SER A 43 1.01 5.48 3.30
C SER A 43 0.45 4.51 2.25
N ASP A 44 1.13 3.44 1.91
CA ASP A 44 0.57 2.39 1.05
C ASP A 44 1.15 1.03 1.43
N VAL A 45 0.29 0.05 1.65
CA VAL A 45 0.71 -1.34 1.92
C VAL A 45 1.27 -2.01 0.66
N GLY A 46 1.00 -1.46 -0.52
CA GLY A 46 1.38 -2.04 -1.80
C GLY A 46 0.33 -2.98 -2.38
N MET A 47 0.78 -3.90 -3.23
CA MET A 47 -0.07 -4.84 -3.97
C MET A 47 0.26 -6.28 -3.62
N VAL A 48 -0.73 -7.17 -3.72
CA VAL A 48 -0.51 -8.62 -3.90
C VAL A 48 -0.69 -8.93 -5.38
N GLY A 49 0.39 -9.28 -6.08
CA GLY A 49 0.37 -9.43 -7.54
C GLY A 49 1.75 -9.56 -8.15
N SER A 50 1.80 -9.55 -9.48
CA SER A 50 3.03 -9.76 -10.25
C SER A 50 4.04 -8.62 -10.04
N MET A 51 5.26 -8.96 -9.64
CA MET A 51 6.37 -8.01 -9.52
C MET A 51 6.87 -7.54 -10.89
N ASP A 52 6.79 -8.41 -11.90
CA ASP A 52 7.20 -8.13 -13.28
C ASP A 52 6.09 -7.45 -14.09
N SER A 53 5.42 -6.47 -13.48
CA SER A 53 4.26 -5.79 -14.03
C SER A 53 4.30 -4.29 -13.78
N VAL A 54 3.41 -3.54 -14.45
CA VAL A 54 3.15 -2.13 -14.12
C VAL A 54 1.77 -2.07 -13.48
N ILE A 55 1.74 -1.91 -12.16
CA ILE A 55 0.49 -1.80 -11.38
C ILE A 55 -0.42 -3.04 -11.59
N GLY A 56 0.16 -4.23 -11.81
CA GLY A 56 -0.56 -5.49 -12.04
C GLY A 56 -0.88 -5.81 -13.51
N VAL A 57 -0.57 -4.90 -14.43
CA VAL A 57 -0.77 -5.07 -15.88
C VAL A 57 0.53 -5.53 -16.55
N LYS A 58 0.44 -6.37 -17.58
CA LYS A 58 1.60 -6.75 -18.40
C LYS A 58 2.37 -5.52 -18.87
N LYS A 59 3.66 -5.46 -18.51
CA LYS A 59 4.52 -4.28 -18.74
C LYS A 59 4.55 -3.86 -20.21
N GLU A 60 4.53 -4.81 -21.15
CA GLU A 60 4.59 -4.52 -22.59
C GLU A 60 3.37 -3.72 -23.08
N GLU A 61 2.20 -3.98 -22.50
CA GLU A 61 0.95 -3.31 -22.90
C GLU A 61 0.90 -1.87 -22.40
N ILE A 62 1.39 -1.62 -21.17
CA ILE A 62 1.51 -0.27 -20.63
C ILE A 62 2.59 0.52 -21.36
N ILE A 63 3.77 -0.07 -21.60
CA ILE A 63 4.85 0.57 -22.35
C ILE A 63 4.36 0.95 -23.76
N LYS A 64 3.67 0.05 -24.46
CA LYS A 64 3.11 0.34 -25.78
C LYS A 64 2.05 1.44 -25.74
N HIS A 65 1.18 1.45 -24.73
CA HIS A 65 0.18 2.50 -24.54
C HIS A 65 0.84 3.87 -24.39
N LEU A 66 1.87 3.97 -23.54
CA LEU A 66 2.59 5.22 -23.28
C LEU A 66 3.41 5.70 -24.48
N LEU A 67 4.04 4.80 -25.24
CA LEU A 67 4.84 5.15 -26.41
C LEU A 67 3.98 5.58 -27.61
N LEU A 68 2.84 4.91 -27.83
CA LEU A 68 2.01 5.15 -29.01
C LEU A 68 0.89 6.17 -28.76
N SER A 69 0.55 6.46 -27.50
CA SER A 69 -0.62 7.26 -27.12
C SER A 69 -1.94 6.73 -27.72
N LEU A 70 -1.99 5.42 -28.00
CA LEU A 70 -3.17 4.74 -28.55
C LEU A 70 -3.81 3.84 -27.49
N PRO A 71 -5.13 3.63 -27.53
CA PRO A 71 -5.81 2.68 -26.65
C PRO A 71 -5.17 1.28 -26.76
N GLN A 72 -4.87 0.66 -25.62
CA GLN A 72 -4.42 -0.73 -25.53
C GLN A 72 -5.37 -1.53 -24.65
N LYS A 73 -5.52 -2.82 -24.95
CA LYS A 73 -6.22 -3.74 -24.05
C LYS A 73 -5.25 -4.20 -22.97
N PHE A 74 -5.54 -3.85 -21.72
CA PHE A 74 -4.74 -4.25 -20.57
C PHE A 74 -5.11 -5.67 -20.10
N LYS A 75 -4.09 -6.49 -19.90
CA LYS A 75 -4.15 -7.86 -19.42
C LYS A 75 -3.36 -7.94 -18.12
N VAL A 76 -3.94 -8.66 -17.17
CA VAL A 76 -3.32 -8.94 -15.87
C VAL A 76 -2.05 -9.77 -16.05
N ALA A 77 -0.97 -9.38 -15.39
CA ALA A 77 0.25 -10.16 -15.29
C ALA A 77 0.07 -11.29 -14.25
N LYS A 78 0.56 -12.49 -14.56
CA LYS A 78 0.29 -13.72 -13.78
C LYS A 78 1.53 -14.41 -13.21
N GLU A 79 2.72 -13.99 -13.63
CA GLU A 79 4.00 -14.58 -13.23
C GLU A 79 4.62 -13.79 -12.07
N ASN A 80 5.54 -14.42 -11.32
CA ASN A 80 6.33 -13.78 -10.25
C ASN A 80 5.46 -12.98 -9.26
N ILE A 81 4.47 -13.66 -8.66
CA ILE A 81 3.53 -13.05 -7.71
C ILE A 81 4.24 -12.85 -6.37
N LEU A 82 4.17 -11.63 -5.85
CA LEU A 82 4.57 -11.28 -4.50
C LEU A 82 3.37 -10.78 -3.70
N ALA A 83 3.43 -10.97 -2.39
CA ALA A 83 2.46 -10.45 -1.44
C ALA A 83 3.08 -9.36 -0.57
N ASN A 84 2.67 -8.12 -0.76
CA ASN A 84 2.97 -7.06 0.20
C ASN A 84 1.92 -7.02 1.31
N CYS A 85 2.37 -7.04 2.56
CA CYS A 85 1.50 -6.88 3.72
C CYS A 85 2.23 -6.14 4.84
N VAL A 86 1.47 -5.83 5.89
CA VAL A 86 1.99 -5.30 7.15
C VAL A 86 1.47 -6.14 8.31
N ILE A 87 2.31 -6.33 9.32
CA ILE A 87 1.95 -6.97 10.57
C ILE A 87 1.86 -5.88 11.63
N VAL A 88 0.71 -5.78 12.29
CA VAL A 88 0.45 -4.81 13.35
C VAL A 88 0.22 -5.57 14.64
N ASP A 89 1.04 -5.26 15.64
CA ASP A 89 0.85 -5.72 17.02
C ASP A 89 0.12 -4.63 17.81
N PHE A 90 -0.91 -5.00 18.57
CA PHE A 90 -1.73 -4.05 19.31
C PHE A 90 -2.40 -4.67 20.53
N ASP A 91 -2.73 -3.81 21.50
CA ASP A 91 -3.51 -4.18 22.67
C ASP A 91 -5.01 -4.26 22.32
N GLU A 92 -5.60 -5.44 22.40
CA GLU A 92 -7.02 -5.67 22.11
C GLU A 92 -7.98 -4.92 23.02
N LYS A 93 -7.59 -4.63 24.27
CA LYS A 93 -8.46 -3.93 25.24
C LYS A 93 -8.45 -2.43 25.00
N THR A 94 -7.29 -1.86 24.66
CA THR A 94 -7.13 -0.40 24.51
C THR A 94 -7.14 0.08 23.07
N GLY A 95 -6.97 -0.84 22.10
CA GLY A 95 -6.82 -0.54 20.69
C GLY A 95 -5.52 0.18 20.35
N ARG A 96 -4.52 0.22 21.25
CA ARG A 96 -3.23 0.88 21.01
C ARG A 96 -2.29 -0.05 20.26
N ALA A 97 -1.81 0.38 19.10
CA ALA A 97 -0.76 -0.30 18.37
C ALA A 97 0.60 -0.14 19.06
N HIS A 98 1.33 -1.25 19.19
CA HIS A 98 2.68 -1.33 19.74
C HIS A 98 3.73 -1.28 18.63
N SER A 99 3.49 -1.97 17.52
CA SER A 99 4.41 -2.00 16.39
C SER A 99 3.69 -2.21 15.06
N ILE A 100 4.37 -1.80 13.99
CA ILE A 100 4.02 -2.11 12.61
C ILE A 100 5.31 -2.48 11.88
N ILE A 101 5.29 -3.60 11.16
CA ILE A 101 6.39 -4.04 10.30
C ILE A 101 5.85 -4.38 8.91
N ARG A 102 6.62 -4.07 7.88
CA ARG A 102 6.37 -4.56 6.52
C ARG A 102 6.80 -6.01 6.39
N TYR A 103 6.03 -6.80 5.66
CA TYR A 103 6.35 -8.18 5.35
C TYR A 103 6.04 -8.46 3.88
N ASN A 104 7.03 -8.97 3.15
CA ASN A 104 6.93 -9.26 1.72
C ASN A 104 7.40 -10.70 1.48
N PHE A 105 6.65 -11.47 0.71
CA PHE A 105 6.95 -12.88 0.38
C PHE A 105 6.39 -13.28 -0.98
#